data_AF-A0A4Y2I6S5-F1
#
_entry.id   AF-A0A4Y2I6S5-F1
#
_cell.length_a   1.000
_cell.length_b   1.000
_cell.length_c   1.000
_cell.angle_alpha   90.00
_cell.angle_beta   90.00
_cell.angle_gamma   90.00
#
_symmetry.space_group_name_H-M   'P 1'
#
loop_
_entity.id
_entity.type
_entity.pdbx_description
1 polymer ?
#
loop_
_entity_poly.entity_id
_entity_poly.type
_entity_poly.pdbx_seq_one_letter_code
_entity_poly.pdbx_strand_id
1 'polypeptide(L)'
;MSRAQFTKLLAISFKNLQVLPYTLCCNCVIPTDFPPGSVVPTGSTDMGNVSHVIPSIHPFFDIGTEAINHAKEFTEASGDPKSQGPTLKVAKVLALTALKLMRCPDTLQKVKKQFEADIGQDL
;
A
#
# COMPACT_ATOMS: atom_id res chain seq x y z
N MET A 1 0.09 -24.42 5.17
CA MET A 1 0.49 -23.14 4.56
C MET A 1 1.97 -22.94 4.78
N SER A 2 2.78 -22.94 3.72
CA SER A 2 4.24 -22.81 3.85
C SER A 2 4.64 -21.34 4.03
N ARG A 3 5.76 -21.11 4.72
CA ARG A 3 6.37 -19.81 5.04
C ARG A 3 6.57 -18.86 3.84
N ALA A 4 6.46 -19.36 2.60
CA ALA A 4 6.65 -18.58 1.37
C ALA A 4 5.41 -17.77 0.94
N GLN A 5 4.21 -18.10 1.42
CA GLN A 5 2.97 -17.50 0.91
C GLN A 5 2.60 -16.15 1.55
N PHE A 6 3.16 -15.83 2.73
CA PHE A 6 2.78 -14.61 3.47
C PHE A 6 3.55 -13.35 3.03
N THR A 7 4.72 -13.52 2.42
CA THR A 7 5.58 -12.41 1.97
C THR A 7 5.13 -11.79 0.65
N LYS A 8 4.16 -12.39 -0.07
CA LYS A 8 3.67 -11.88 -1.36
C LYS A 8 2.59 -10.80 -1.25
N LEU A 9 1.90 -10.67 -0.11
CA LEU A 9 0.87 -9.63 0.06
C LEU A 9 1.41 -8.20 0.08
N LEU A 10 2.71 -8.02 0.37
CA LEU A 10 3.35 -6.70 0.47
C LEU A 10 4.50 -6.49 -0.54
N ALA A 11 4.95 -7.53 -1.24
CA ALA A 11 6.09 -7.45 -2.16
C ALA A 11 5.71 -7.39 -3.66
N ILE A 12 4.44 -7.60 -4.02
CA ILE A 12 3.96 -7.60 -5.42
C ILE A 12 3.75 -6.18 -5.98
N SER A 13 3.92 -5.13 -5.15
CA SER A 13 3.87 -3.75 -5.64
C SER A 13 5.10 -2.99 -5.14
N PHE A 14 5.82 -2.34 -6.06
CA PHE A 14 6.90 -1.36 -5.84
C PHE A 14 8.36 -1.80 -5.86
N LYS A 15 8.75 -3.07 -5.98
CA LYS A 15 10.20 -3.38 -6.15
C LYS A 15 10.81 -2.84 -7.46
N ASN A 16 10.01 -2.69 -8.51
CA ASN A 16 10.49 -2.23 -9.83
C ASN A 16 9.69 -1.07 -10.44
N LEU A 17 8.72 -0.51 -9.71
CA LEU A 17 8.21 0.81 -10.08
C LEU A 17 9.13 1.84 -9.44
N GLN A 18 10.31 2.02 -10.04
CA GLN A 18 11.00 3.29 -9.93
C GLN A 18 9.96 4.35 -10.30
N VAL A 19 9.45 5.05 -9.29
CA VAL A 19 8.80 6.34 -9.44
C VAL A 19 9.86 7.26 -10.03
N LEU A 20 10.03 7.16 -11.35
CA LEU A 20 10.98 7.94 -12.10
C LEU A 20 10.52 9.41 -12.11
N PRO A 21 11.50 10.33 -12.10
CA PRO A 21 11.37 11.63 -11.48
C PRO A 21 10.80 12.63 -12.47
N TYR A 22 9.57 13.09 -12.29
CA TYR A 22 9.12 14.35 -12.90
C TYR A 22 8.33 15.19 -11.90
N THR A 23 9.11 16.04 -11.26
CA THR A 23 8.85 17.29 -10.56
C THR A 23 7.80 18.17 -11.26
N LEU A 24 6.64 18.38 -10.64
CA LEU A 24 5.96 19.69 -10.48
C LEU A 24 4.63 19.48 -9.73
N CYS A 25 4.62 19.60 -8.40
CA CYS A 25 3.67 20.47 -7.68
C CYS A 25 3.77 20.33 -6.16
N CYS A 26 4.12 19.18 -5.58
CA CYS A 26 4.19 19.08 -4.11
C CYS A 26 5.32 18.15 -3.67
N ASN A 27 6.22 18.69 -2.85
CA ASN A 27 7.38 18.08 -2.24
C ASN A 27 7.01 17.02 -1.17
N CYS A 28 6.01 16.17 -1.45
CA CYS A 28 5.58 15.13 -0.55
C CYS A 28 6.29 13.83 -0.92
N VAL A 29 7.50 13.66 -0.38
CA VAL A 29 8.12 12.34 -0.27
C VAL A 29 7.22 11.54 0.66
N ILE A 30 6.52 10.53 0.12
CA ILE A 30 5.90 9.51 0.97
C ILE A 30 7.04 8.55 1.30
N PRO A 31 7.43 8.38 2.57
CA PRO A 31 8.40 7.35 2.93
C PRO A 31 7.77 6.01 2.58
N THR A 32 8.22 5.39 1.48
CA THR A 32 7.86 4.00 1.13
C THR A 32 8.79 3.00 1.80
N ASP A 33 9.85 3.49 2.44
CA ASP A 33 10.89 2.66 3.02
C ASP A 33 10.67 2.62 4.53
N PHE A 34 10.21 1.47 5.03
CA PHE A 34 10.30 1.20 6.45
C PHE A 34 11.80 1.14 6.84
N PRO A 35 12.20 1.69 8.01
CA PRO A 35 13.59 1.70 8.42
C PRO A 35 14.15 0.26 8.52
N PRO A 36 15.44 0.02 8.20
CA PRO A 36 16.04 -1.31 8.27
C PRO A 36 15.82 -1.95 9.65
N GLY A 37 15.14 -3.10 9.69
CA GLY A 37 14.81 -3.81 10.93
C GLY A 37 13.39 -3.59 11.45
N SER A 38 12.57 -2.77 10.79
CA SER A 38 11.14 -2.68 11.06
C SER A 38 10.43 -4.00 10.76
N VAL A 39 9.63 -4.50 11.70
CA VAL A 39 8.73 -5.63 11.45
C VAL A 39 7.62 -5.14 10.51
N VAL A 40 7.54 -5.73 9.33
CA VAL A 40 6.43 -5.48 8.41
C VAL A 40 5.16 -6.01 9.09
N PRO A 41 4.14 -5.16 9.33
CA PRO A 41 2.90 -5.60 9.95
C PRO A 41 2.28 -6.73 9.13
N THR A 42 2.00 -7.86 9.78
CA THR A 42 1.28 -8.98 9.16
C THR A 42 -0.21 -8.83 9.50
N GLY A 43 -1.07 -9.32 8.61
CA GLY A 43 -2.52 -9.25 8.81
C GLY A 43 -3.24 -10.35 8.04
N SER A 44 -4.45 -10.68 8.51
CA SER A 44 -5.37 -11.55 7.79
C SER A 44 -6.53 -10.70 7.29
N THR A 45 -6.62 -10.50 5.98
CA THR A 45 -7.64 -9.68 5.32
C THR A 45 -8.12 -10.38 4.05
N ASP A 46 -9.40 -10.23 3.75
CA ASP A 46 -10.04 -10.68 2.50
C ASP A 46 -9.49 -9.98 1.26
N MET A 47 -8.87 -8.80 1.40
CA MET A 47 -8.13 -8.13 0.32
C MET A 47 -7.00 -9.01 -0.24
N GLY A 48 -6.46 -9.94 0.57
CA GLY A 48 -5.51 -10.93 0.09
C GLY A 48 -6.08 -11.81 -1.02
N ASN A 49 -7.35 -12.20 -0.95
CA ASN A 49 -8.00 -12.99 -1.99
C ASN A 49 -8.11 -12.19 -3.30
N VAL A 50 -8.45 -10.90 -3.20
CA VAL A 50 -8.53 -10.00 -4.37
C VAL A 50 -7.17 -9.84 -5.03
N SER A 51 -6.09 -9.77 -4.23
CA SER A 51 -4.72 -9.64 -4.72
C SER A 51 -4.21 -10.84 -5.51
N HIS A 52 -4.92 -11.97 -5.55
CA HIS A 52 -4.59 -13.10 -6.44
C HIS A 52 -5.26 -12.99 -7.81
N VAL A 53 -6.29 -12.15 -7.95
CA VAL A 53 -7.09 -12.06 -9.19
C VAL A 53 -6.75 -10.80 -9.98
N ILE A 54 -6.51 -9.68 -9.29
CA ILE A 54 -6.22 -8.38 -9.91
C ILE A 54 -5.11 -7.62 -9.17
N PRO A 55 -4.37 -6.73 -9.86
CA PRO A 55 -3.42 -5.83 -9.21
C PRO A 55 -4.10 -5.04 -8.08
N SER A 56 -3.56 -5.15 -6.87
CA SER A 56 -4.19 -4.65 -5.64
C SER A 56 -3.16 -4.06 -4.68
N ILE A 57 -3.58 -3.12 -3.83
CA ILE A 57 -2.76 -2.54 -2.75
C ILE A 57 -3.55 -2.53 -1.43
N HIS A 58 -2.86 -2.77 -0.31
CA HIS A 58 -3.43 -2.66 1.04
C HIS A 58 -2.47 -1.86 1.95
N PRO A 59 -2.40 -0.53 1.76
CA PRO A 59 -1.44 0.31 2.47
C PRO A 59 -1.84 0.55 3.93
N PHE A 60 -0.83 0.66 4.80
CA PHE A 60 -0.97 1.15 6.17
C PHE A 60 -0.56 2.62 6.25
N PHE A 61 -1.12 3.34 7.22
CA PHE A 61 -0.70 4.69 7.58
C PHE A 61 -0.84 4.93 9.07
N ASP A 62 -0.06 5.87 9.59
CA ASP A 62 -0.08 6.24 11.00
C ASP A 62 -1.20 7.23 11.32
N ILE A 63 -1.87 7.00 12.45
CA ILE A 63 -2.92 7.86 13.01
C ILE A 63 -2.46 8.61 14.29
N GLY A 64 -1.17 8.51 14.64
CA GLY A 64 -0.56 9.18 15.78
C GLY A 64 -0.89 8.49 17.11
N THR A 65 -0.79 7.16 17.14
CA THR A 65 -1.04 6.35 18.34
C THR A 65 -0.08 5.16 18.41
N GLU A 66 0.30 4.80 19.64
CA GLU A 66 1.03 3.55 19.94
C GLU A 66 0.07 2.39 20.25
N ALA A 67 -1.25 2.65 20.28
CA ALA A 67 -2.24 1.62 20.50
C ALA A 67 -2.22 0.60 19.34
N ILE A 68 -2.43 -0.67 19.66
CA ILE A 68 -2.52 -1.73 18.64
C ILE A 68 -3.93 -1.82 18.07
N ASN A 69 -4.02 -2.20 16.79
CA ASN A 69 -5.28 -2.60 16.17
C ASN A 69 -5.97 -3.69 17.01
N HIS A 70 -7.30 -3.62 17.10
CA HIS A 70 -8.16 -4.44 17.98
C HIS A 70 -8.15 -4.09 19.49
N ALA A 71 -7.54 -2.97 19.89
CA ALA A 71 -7.67 -2.44 21.25
C ALA A 71 -8.71 -1.30 21.33
N LYS A 72 -9.30 -1.07 22.52
CA LYS A 72 -10.29 0.02 22.74
C LYS A 72 -9.67 1.39 22.50
N GLU A 73 -8.42 1.54 22.91
CA GLU A 73 -7.59 2.73 22.77
C GLU A 73 -7.36 3.09 21.29
N PHE A 74 -7.28 2.08 20.42
CA PHE A 74 -7.14 2.31 18.97
C PHE A 74 -8.43 2.82 18.34
N THR A 75 -9.59 2.35 18.82
CA THR A 75 -10.90 2.88 18.43
C THR A 75 -11.02 4.37 18.78
N GLU A 76 -10.62 4.74 20.01
CA GLU A 76 -10.60 6.13 20.46
C GLU A 76 -9.65 6.98 19.59
N ALA A 77 -8.42 6.50 19.35
CA ALA A 77 -7.45 7.20 18.51
C ALA A 77 -7.91 7.35 17.05
N SER A 78 -8.62 6.35 16.51
CA SER A 78 -9.16 6.39 15.14
C SER A 78 -10.25 7.45 14.97
N GLY A 79 -11.00 7.75 16.03
CA GLY A 79 -12.01 8.82 16.06
C GLY A 79 -11.46 10.22 16.39
N ASP A 80 -10.20 10.32 16.80
CA ASP A 80 -9.58 11.58 17.23
C ASP A 80 -9.42 12.58 16.06
N PRO A 81 -9.68 13.88 16.24
CA PRO A 81 -9.41 14.90 15.23
C PRO A 81 -7.98 14.87 14.65
N LYS A 82 -6.97 14.49 15.45
CA LYS A 82 -5.57 14.41 15.01
C LYS A 82 -5.34 13.35 13.93
N SER A 83 -6.13 12.27 13.91
CA SER A 83 -5.99 11.19 12.93
C SER A 83 -6.64 11.53 11.58
N GLN A 84 -7.55 12.51 11.55
CA GLN A 84 -8.28 12.87 10.32
C GLN A 84 -7.40 13.53 9.27
N GLY A 85 -6.39 14.30 9.70
CA GLY A 85 -5.41 14.92 8.81
C GLY A 85 -4.63 13.89 7.98
N PRO A 86 -3.94 12.92 8.61
CA PRO A 86 -3.32 11.78 7.92
C PRO A 86 -4.30 10.98 7.05
N THR A 87 -5.49 10.66 7.56
CA THR A 87 -6.53 9.94 6.81
C THR A 87 -6.89 10.64 5.49
N LEU A 88 -7.11 11.95 5.53
CA LEU A 88 -7.43 12.73 4.33
C LEU A 88 -6.25 12.78 3.34
N LYS A 89 -5.01 12.82 3.82
CA LYS A 89 -3.82 12.75 2.94
C LYS A 89 -3.77 11.42 2.21
N VAL A 90 -3.98 10.30 2.91
CA VAL A 90 -3.97 8.95 2.31
C VAL A 90 -5.12 8.78 1.32
N ALA A 91 -6.32 9.27 1.64
CA ALA A 91 -7.45 9.28 0.72
C ALA A 91 -7.12 10.00 -0.60
N LYS A 92 -6.45 11.16 -0.53
CA LYS A 92 -5.97 11.89 -1.72
C LYS A 92 -4.93 11.10 -2.50
N VAL A 93 -3.99 10.45 -1.82
CA VAL A 93 -2.97 9.60 -2.47
C VAL A 93 -3.61 8.45 -3.25
N LEU A 94 -4.60 7.77 -2.66
CA LEU A 94 -5.35 6.70 -3.33
C LEU A 94 -6.09 7.22 -4.57
N ALA A 95 -6.76 8.37 -4.45
CA ALA A 95 -7.46 9.00 -5.58
C ALA A 95 -6.51 9.41 -6.71
N LEU A 96 -5.36 10.02 -6.37
CA LEU A 96 -4.35 10.41 -7.34
C LEU A 96 -3.68 9.20 -8.01
N THR A 97 -3.52 8.09 -7.27
CA THR A 97 -3.01 6.83 -7.83
C THR A 97 -3.99 6.28 -8.87
N ALA A 98 -5.28 6.21 -8.55
CA ALA A 98 -6.30 5.80 -9.51
C ALA A 98 -6.33 6.73 -10.74
N LEU A 99 -6.26 8.05 -10.53
CA LEU A 99 -6.21 9.03 -11.61
C LEU A 99 -4.98 8.83 -12.51
N LYS A 100 -3.81 8.56 -11.93
CA LYS A 100 -2.59 8.28 -12.69
C LYS A 100 -2.75 7.04 -13.57
N LEU A 101 -3.34 5.97 -13.04
CA LEU A 101 -3.60 4.74 -13.81
C LEU A 101 -4.60 4.96 -14.94
N MET A 102 -5.64 5.77 -14.72
CA MET A 102 -6.61 6.11 -15.76
C MET A 102 -6.04 7.03 -16.85
N ARG A 103 -5.11 7.93 -16.49
CA ARG A 103 -4.57 8.94 -17.41
C ARG A 103 -3.28 8.52 -18.11
N CYS A 104 -2.60 7.49 -17.62
CA CYS A 104 -1.35 7.00 -18.19
C CYS A 104 -1.46 5.51 -18.52
N PRO A 105 -1.94 5.16 -19.73
CA PRO A 105 -2.10 3.77 -20.16
C PRO A 105 -0.82 2.94 -20.01
N ASP A 106 0.34 3.52 -20.30
CA ASP A 106 1.64 2.83 -20.15
C ASP A 106 1.91 2.41 -18.71
N THR A 107 1.52 3.24 -17.73
CA THR A 107 1.65 2.91 -16.30
C THR A 107 0.74 1.74 -15.94
N LEU A 108 -0.51 1.75 -16.39
CA LEU A 108 -1.44 0.65 -16.17
C LEU A 108 -0.94 -0.66 -16.80
N GLN A 109 -0.38 -0.59 -18.01
CA GLN A 109 0.20 -1.76 -18.69
C GLN A 109 1.39 -2.33 -17.92
N LYS A 110 2.26 -1.48 -17.37
CA LYS A 110 3.37 -1.93 -16.51
C LYS A 110 2.88 -2.65 -15.26
N VAL A 111 1.86 -2.10 -14.59
CA VAL A 111 1.27 -2.72 -13.39
C VAL A 111 0.67 -4.09 -13.72
N LYS A 112 -0.08 -4.22 -14.83
CA LYS A 112 -0.65 -5.49 -15.26
C LYS A 112 0.41 -6.54 -15.60
N LYS A 113 1.43 -6.16 -16.37
CA LYS A 113 2.54 -7.06 -16.72
C LYS A 113 3.32 -7.54 -15.50
N GLN A 114 3.57 -6.64 -14.54
CA GLN A 114 4.25 -7.00 -13.30
C GLN A 114 3.41 -8.00 -12.49
N PHE A 115 2.11 -7.73 -12.35
CA PHE A 115 1.19 -8.63 -11.66
C PHE A 115 1.15 -10.04 -12.29
N GLU A 116 1.05 -10.14 -13.61
CA GLU A 116 1.09 -11.42 -14.33
C GLU A 116 2.40 -12.18 -14.06
N ALA A 117 3.53 -11.47 -14.06
CA ALA A 117 4.83 -12.07 -13.75
C ALA A 117 4.93 -12.56 -12.30
N ASP A 118 4.31 -11.87 -11.34
CA ASP A 118 4.38 -12.22 -9.92
C ASP A 118 3.46 -13.40 -9.54
N ILE A 119 2.25 -13.44 -10.10
CA ILE A 119 1.30 -14.55 -9.90
C ILE A 119 1.73 -15.80 -10.66
N GLY A 120 2.34 -15.65 -11.85
CA GLY A 120 2.86 -16.77 -12.64
C GLY A 120 4.03 -17.51 -11.97
N GLN A 121 4.61 -16.97 -10.90
CA GLN A 121 5.65 -17.63 -10.09
C GLN A 121 5.08 -18.46 -8.93
N ASP A 122 3.76 -18.45 -8.69
CA ASP A 122 3.11 -19.21 -7.61
C ASP A 122 2.40 -20.49 -8.06
N LEU A 123 2.37 -20.76 -9.37
CA LEU A 123 1.87 -22.00 -9.98
C LEU A 123 3.03 -22.86 -10.46
#